data_AF-E8V0Q3-F1
#
_entry.id   AF-E8V0Q3-F1
#
_cell.length_a   1.000
_cell.length_b   1.000
_cell.length_c   1.000
_cell.angle_alpha   90.00
_cell.angle_beta   90.00
_cell.angle_gamma   90.00
#
_symmetry.space_group_name_H-M   'P 1'
#
loop_
_entity.id
_entity.type
_entity.pdbx_description
1 polymer ?
#
loop_
_entity_poly.entity_id
_entity_poly.type
_entity_poly.pdbx_seq_one_letter_code
_entity_poly.pdbx_strand_id
1 'polypeptide(L)'
;MWSGFSIFAKAGQMSNVEANKQLREKGRLMSASEIDRTLVRLAHQIVEKNEGSQNLGLIGIKRRGFPLAERIAKMISTIEKTPVETGVLDISFYRDDLSTKDKRPVVTNGAIGFDIEGRDVILMDDVLYTGRTIRAALDALFDHGRPRSVQLLVLIDRGHRELPIEAQFVGRHVPTSSREVIEVKLREIDGEEQVLLMELPE
;
A
#
# COMPACT_ATOMS: atom_id res chain seq x y z
N MET A 1 -44.63 -37.79 15.86
CA MET A 1 -44.75 -38.10 17.31
C MET A 1 -43.34 -38.46 17.78
N TRP A 2 -42.49 -37.45 18.03
CA TRP A 2 -42.15 -36.87 19.35
C TRP A 2 -41.48 -37.83 20.36
N SER A 3 -40.48 -37.26 21.06
CA SER A 3 -39.63 -37.75 22.17
C SER A 3 -38.46 -38.66 21.77
N GLY A 4 -37.18 -38.41 22.09
CA GLY A 4 -36.53 -37.43 22.98
C GLY A 4 -35.70 -38.17 24.03
N PHE A 5 -34.39 -37.89 24.13
CA PHE A 5 -33.68 -37.52 25.37
C PHE A 5 -32.16 -37.36 25.14
N SER A 6 -31.65 -36.23 25.65
CA SER A 6 -30.24 -35.80 25.77
C SER A 6 -29.47 -36.65 26.78
N ILE A 7 -28.12 -36.62 26.78
CA ILE A 7 -27.24 -36.24 27.92
C ILE A 7 -25.74 -36.53 27.58
N PHE A 8 -24.85 -35.58 27.97
CA PHE A 8 -23.38 -35.45 27.83
C PHE A 8 -22.88 -34.87 26.49
N ALA A 9 -22.60 -33.56 26.29
CA ALA A 9 -22.07 -32.47 27.13
C ALA A 9 -20.68 -32.72 27.73
N LYS A 10 -19.62 -32.36 26.98
CA LYS A 10 -18.55 -31.40 27.37
C LYS A 10 -17.36 -31.44 26.39
N ALA A 11 -17.28 -30.43 25.54
CA ALA A 11 -16.00 -29.87 25.09
C ALA A 11 -16.25 -28.39 24.73
N GLY A 12 -15.80 -27.52 25.62
CA GLY A 12 -15.52 -26.10 25.46
C GLY A 12 -16.39 -25.27 24.52
N GLN A 13 -17.34 -24.52 25.12
CA GLN A 13 -17.83 -23.27 24.56
C GLN A 13 -16.64 -22.33 24.27
N MET A 14 -16.26 -22.17 23.01
CA MET A 14 -15.63 -20.92 22.59
C MET A 14 -16.74 -19.87 22.58
N SER A 15 -16.61 -18.85 23.42
CA SER A 15 -17.58 -17.79 23.56
C SER A 15 -17.81 -17.10 22.21
N ASN A 16 -19.07 -16.86 21.85
CA ASN A 16 -19.54 -16.01 20.75
C ASN A 16 -19.05 -14.54 20.81
N VAL A 17 -18.07 -14.23 21.66
CA VAL A 17 -17.52 -12.90 21.95
C VAL A 17 -16.36 -12.54 21.01
N GLU A 18 -15.66 -13.52 20.43
CA GLU A 18 -14.47 -13.25 19.59
C GLU A 18 -14.80 -12.96 18.11
N ALA A 19 -16.03 -13.23 17.66
CA ALA A 19 -16.39 -13.23 16.24
C ALA A 19 -16.94 -11.89 15.69
N ASN A 20 -16.97 -10.79 16.46
CA ASN A 20 -17.59 -9.55 15.96
C ASN A 20 -16.99 -8.24 16.51
N LYS A 21 -15.66 -8.07 16.43
CA LYS A 21 -15.05 -6.73 16.49
C LYS A 21 -15.09 -6.09 15.10
N GLN A 22 -16.28 -5.73 14.62
CA GLN A 22 -16.41 -4.98 13.36
C GLN A 22 -15.82 -3.57 13.53
N LEU A 23 -14.93 -3.19 12.63
CA LEU A 23 -14.43 -1.82 12.54
C LEU A 23 -15.61 -0.85 12.39
N ARG A 24 -15.65 0.19 13.22
CA ARG A 24 -16.66 1.23 13.12
C ARG A 24 -16.17 2.33 12.19
N GLU A 25 -16.96 2.65 11.17
CA GLU A 25 -16.71 3.85 10.35
C GLU A 25 -16.92 5.11 11.18
N LYS A 26 -15.88 5.96 11.28
CA LYS A 26 -15.96 7.29 11.91
C LYS A 26 -16.25 8.38 10.88
N GLY A 27 -15.84 8.17 9.64
CA GLY A 27 -16.21 9.05 8.54
C GLY A 27 -15.35 8.87 7.30
N ARG A 28 -15.76 9.53 6.22
CA ARG A 28 -15.04 9.55 4.95
C ARG A 28 -14.00 10.66 4.92
N LEU A 29 -12.76 10.29 4.65
CA LEU A 29 -11.64 11.20 4.51
C LEU A 29 -11.52 11.72 3.08
N MET A 30 -11.71 10.86 2.07
CA MET A 30 -11.64 11.25 0.67
C MET A 30 -12.71 10.53 -0.15
N SER A 31 -13.38 11.28 -1.03
CA SER A 31 -14.20 10.77 -2.12
C SER A 31 -13.36 10.45 -3.37
N ALA A 32 -13.95 9.77 -4.35
CA ALA A 32 -13.31 9.49 -5.64
C ALA A 32 -12.73 10.74 -6.32
N SER A 33 -13.49 11.84 -6.38
CA SER A 33 -13.03 13.09 -7.02
C SER A 33 -11.93 13.79 -6.22
N GLU A 34 -11.84 13.55 -4.92
CA GLU A 34 -10.72 14.03 -4.09
C GLU A 34 -9.47 13.17 -4.30
N ILE A 35 -9.61 11.86 -4.47
CA ILE A 35 -8.52 10.96 -4.83
C ILE A 35 -7.95 11.39 -6.20
N ASP A 36 -8.79 11.53 -7.22
CA ASP A 36 -8.32 11.90 -8.57
C ASP A 36 -7.61 13.25 -8.59
N ARG A 37 -8.17 14.28 -7.95
CA ARG A 37 -7.50 15.60 -7.83
C ARG A 37 -6.16 15.50 -7.10
N THR A 38 -6.08 14.64 -6.09
CA THR A 38 -4.85 14.40 -5.34
C THR A 38 -3.80 13.71 -6.20
N LEU A 39 -4.18 12.70 -6.99
CA LEU A 39 -3.26 12.01 -7.91
C LEU A 39 -2.73 12.95 -8.99
N VAL A 40 -3.57 13.83 -9.55
CA VAL A 40 -3.13 14.86 -10.51
C VAL A 40 -2.09 15.78 -9.88
N ARG A 41 -2.33 16.27 -8.65
CA ARG A 41 -1.36 17.11 -7.92
C ARG A 41 -0.04 16.37 -7.72
N LEU A 42 -0.09 15.10 -7.30
CA LEU A 42 1.10 14.27 -7.07
C LEU A 42 1.89 14.02 -8.36
N ALA A 43 1.21 13.79 -9.48
CA ALA A 43 1.86 13.62 -10.79
C ALA A 43 2.68 14.87 -11.18
N HIS A 44 2.13 16.07 -10.99
CA HIS A 44 2.88 17.32 -11.21
C HIS A 44 4.08 17.47 -10.26
N GLN A 45 3.90 17.17 -8.97
CA GLN A 45 5.00 17.22 -7.99
C GLN A 45 6.15 16.26 -8.35
N ILE A 46 5.82 15.06 -8.84
CA ILE A 46 6.82 14.09 -9.29
C ILE A 46 7.63 14.65 -10.45
N VAL A 47 6.97 15.17 -11.49
CA VAL A 47 7.64 15.73 -12.67
C VAL A 47 8.54 16.90 -12.28
N GLU A 48 8.05 17.82 -11.45
CA GLU A 48 8.81 18.97 -10.99
C GLU A 48 10.03 18.54 -10.16
N LYS A 49 9.85 17.61 -9.23
CA LYS A 49 10.92 17.15 -8.33
C LYS A 49 12.01 16.36 -9.04
N ASN A 50 11.68 15.65 -10.10
CA ASN A 50 12.58 14.78 -10.86
C ASN A 50 13.11 15.43 -12.15
N GLU A 51 12.79 16.71 -12.39
CA GLU A 51 13.19 17.46 -13.59
C GLU A 51 12.75 16.77 -14.89
N GLY A 52 11.55 16.17 -14.87
CA GLY A 52 10.97 15.43 -15.99
C GLY A 52 10.73 13.94 -15.66
N SER A 53 10.59 13.12 -16.71
CA SER A 53 10.23 11.69 -16.60
C SER A 53 11.21 10.71 -17.25
N GLN A 54 12.29 11.19 -17.87
CA GLN A 54 13.15 10.35 -18.73
C GLN A 54 13.79 9.14 -18.03
N ASN A 55 14.14 9.25 -16.75
CA ASN A 55 14.80 8.18 -15.98
C ASN A 55 13.90 7.59 -14.87
N LEU A 56 12.61 7.90 -14.93
CA LEU A 56 11.67 7.61 -13.86
C LEU A 56 11.08 6.20 -14.02
N GLY A 57 11.03 5.45 -12.92
CA GLY A 57 10.32 4.19 -12.81
C GLY A 57 9.37 4.20 -11.62
N LEU A 58 8.11 3.79 -11.81
CA LEU A 58 7.11 3.79 -10.74
C LEU A 58 6.84 2.34 -10.31
N ILE A 59 6.98 2.04 -9.02
CA ILE A 59 6.79 0.69 -8.50
C ILE A 59 5.72 0.73 -7.42
N GLY A 60 4.59 0.09 -7.68
CA GLY A 60 3.54 -0.08 -6.69
C GLY A 60 3.78 -1.31 -5.81
N ILE A 61 3.70 -1.12 -4.49
CA ILE A 61 3.72 -2.23 -3.55
C ILE A 61 2.33 -2.90 -3.57
N LYS A 62 2.29 -4.23 -3.67
CA LYS A 62 1.00 -4.93 -3.69
C LYS A 62 0.20 -4.69 -2.40
N ARG A 63 -1.11 -4.54 -2.46
CA ARG A 63 -1.98 -4.64 -3.67
C ARG A 63 -2.37 -3.29 -4.25
N ARG A 64 -2.72 -2.30 -3.40
CA ARG A 64 -3.30 -1.01 -3.81
C ARG A 64 -2.26 0.03 -4.26
N GLY A 65 -0.98 -0.16 -3.93
CA GLY A 65 0.10 0.68 -4.45
C GLY A 65 0.26 0.60 -5.98
N PHE A 66 -0.05 -0.56 -6.58
CA PHE A 66 0.08 -0.77 -8.03
C PHE A 66 -0.93 0.02 -8.87
N PRO A 67 -2.24 -0.02 -8.60
CA PRO A 67 -3.19 0.87 -9.26
C PRO A 67 -2.82 2.36 -9.17
N LEU A 68 -2.28 2.81 -8.03
CA LEU A 68 -1.80 4.19 -7.88
C LEU A 68 -0.64 4.49 -8.83
N ALA A 69 0.34 3.58 -8.93
CA ALA A 69 1.46 3.71 -9.86
C ALA A 69 1.00 3.78 -11.33
N GLU A 70 0.07 2.92 -11.73
CA GLU A 70 -0.48 2.95 -13.10
C GLU A 70 -1.22 4.26 -13.42
N ARG A 71 -2.04 4.75 -12.49
CA ARG A 71 -2.77 6.01 -12.66
C ARG A 71 -1.81 7.19 -12.80
N ILE A 72 -0.83 7.29 -11.90
CA ILE A 72 0.16 8.36 -11.93
C ILE A 72 1.02 8.27 -13.19
N ALA A 73 1.46 7.08 -13.61
CA ALA A 73 2.21 6.89 -14.85
C ALA A 73 1.44 7.44 -16.07
N LYS A 74 0.14 7.16 -16.17
CA LYS A 74 -0.71 7.68 -17.25
C LYS A 74 -0.79 9.21 -17.22
N MET A 75 -0.93 9.80 -16.03
CA MET A 75 -0.96 11.26 -15.86
C MET A 75 0.38 11.89 -16.27
N ILE A 76 1.50 11.37 -15.77
CA ILE A 76 2.85 11.87 -16.12
C ILE A 76 3.11 11.69 -17.61
N SER A 77 2.76 10.54 -18.18
CA SER A 77 2.94 10.31 -19.63
C SER A 77 2.15 11.30 -20.49
N THR A 78 1.00 11.76 -19.99
CA THR A 78 0.19 12.79 -20.66
C THR A 78 0.85 14.17 -20.58
N ILE A 79 1.47 14.50 -19.43
CA ILE A 79 2.19 15.76 -19.20
C ILE A 79 3.46 15.82 -20.07
N GLU A 80 4.28 14.77 -20.00
CA GLU A 80 5.65 14.72 -20.55
C GLU A 80 5.71 14.17 -21.98
N LYS A 81 4.58 13.71 -22.53
CA LYS A 81 4.46 13.08 -23.86
C LYS A 81 5.40 11.88 -24.06
N THR A 82 5.82 11.24 -22.97
CA THR A 82 6.75 10.11 -22.95
C THR A 82 6.19 9.05 -22.01
N PRO A 83 6.19 7.75 -22.37
CA PRO A 83 5.71 6.71 -21.47
C PRO A 83 6.59 6.58 -20.23
N VAL A 84 5.95 6.40 -19.07
CA VAL A 84 6.63 6.08 -17.81
C VAL A 84 6.41 4.60 -17.49
N GLU A 85 7.50 3.88 -17.24
CA GLU A 85 7.43 2.46 -16.91
C GLU A 85 6.88 2.24 -15.49
N THR A 86 6.06 1.21 -15.37
CA THR A 86 5.44 0.81 -14.11
C THR A 86 5.79 -0.63 -13.78
N GLY A 87 5.83 -0.92 -12.49
CA GLY A 87 6.07 -2.26 -11.99
C GLY A 87 5.36 -2.52 -10.68
N VAL A 88 5.35 -3.78 -10.27
CA VAL A 88 4.69 -4.25 -9.06
C VAL A 88 5.68 -5.01 -8.19
N LEU A 89 5.73 -4.65 -6.90
CA LEU A 89 6.58 -5.32 -5.92
C LEU A 89 5.72 -6.11 -4.93
N ASP A 90 5.98 -7.42 -4.87
CA ASP A 90 5.36 -8.33 -3.91
C ASP A 90 6.31 -8.59 -2.75
N ILE A 91 6.02 -7.97 -1.60
CA ILE A 91 6.87 -8.04 -0.40
C ILE A 91 6.46 -9.17 0.56
N SER A 92 5.54 -10.05 0.15
CA SER A 92 4.98 -11.08 1.04
C SER A 92 6.06 -11.95 1.70
N PHE A 93 7.18 -12.19 1.00
CA PHE A 93 8.32 -12.99 1.49
C PHE A 93 9.35 -12.23 2.33
N TYR A 94 9.19 -10.91 2.49
CA TYR A 94 10.18 -10.02 3.12
C TYR A 94 9.72 -9.46 4.46
N ARG A 95 8.52 -9.83 4.92
CA ARG A 95 7.99 -9.37 6.20
C ARG A 95 8.66 -10.13 7.35
N ASP A 96 8.99 -9.40 8.42
CA ASP A 96 9.79 -9.85 9.58
C ASP A 96 9.22 -11.07 10.32
N ASP A 97 7.96 -11.41 10.07
CA ASP A 97 7.19 -12.51 10.65
C ASP A 97 7.37 -13.87 9.92
N LEU A 98 8.08 -13.91 8.79
CA LEU A 98 8.45 -15.17 8.15
C LEU A 98 9.68 -15.76 8.81
N SER A 99 9.48 -16.89 9.50
CA SER A 99 10.55 -17.71 10.04
C SER A 99 11.62 -17.95 8.96
N THR A 100 12.89 -17.96 9.37
CA THR A 100 14.12 -18.11 8.59
C THR A 100 14.23 -19.38 7.71
N LYS A 101 13.12 -20.08 7.43
CA LYS A 101 13.06 -21.36 6.70
C LYS A 101 12.37 -21.30 5.34
N ASP A 102 11.70 -20.21 4.98
CA ASP A 102 11.08 -20.12 3.65
C ASP A 102 12.12 -19.72 2.59
N LYS A 103 12.20 -20.52 1.52
CA LYS A 103 13.09 -20.25 0.39
C LYS A 103 12.71 -18.89 -0.20
N ARG A 104 13.61 -17.91 -0.12
CA ARG A 104 13.46 -16.64 -0.82
C ARG A 104 13.14 -16.92 -2.29
N PRO A 105 12.16 -16.23 -2.89
CA PRO A 105 11.84 -16.42 -4.29
C PRO A 105 13.08 -16.18 -5.15
N VAL A 106 13.25 -16.97 -6.21
CA VAL A 106 14.31 -16.71 -7.20
C VAL A 106 13.93 -15.43 -7.92
N VAL A 107 14.59 -14.34 -7.56
CA VAL A 107 14.38 -13.03 -8.14
C VAL A 107 15.09 -12.96 -9.50
N THR A 108 14.35 -12.59 -10.55
CA THR A 108 14.89 -12.36 -11.89
C THR A 108 14.78 -10.87 -12.23
N ASN A 109 15.77 -10.31 -12.93
CA ASN A 109 15.72 -8.93 -13.43
C ASN A 109 14.49 -8.75 -14.33
N GLY A 110 13.80 -7.62 -14.19
CA GLY A 110 12.56 -7.32 -14.91
C GLY A 110 11.30 -8.01 -14.37
N ALA A 111 11.40 -8.88 -13.35
CA ALA A 111 10.23 -9.52 -12.74
C ALA A 111 9.27 -8.53 -12.05
N ILE A 112 9.76 -7.34 -11.69
CA ILE A 112 8.93 -6.22 -11.19
C ILE A 112 8.15 -5.57 -12.35
N GLY A 113 8.61 -5.69 -13.59
CA GLY A 113 7.97 -5.11 -14.79
C GLY A 113 8.95 -4.39 -15.72
N PHE A 114 10.05 -3.87 -15.18
CA PHE A 114 11.10 -3.17 -15.92
C PHE A 114 12.46 -3.31 -15.20
N ASP A 115 13.55 -2.91 -15.87
CA ASP A 115 14.89 -2.87 -15.28
C ASP A 115 15.06 -1.60 -14.44
N ILE A 116 15.41 -1.77 -13.16
CA ILE A 116 15.55 -0.66 -12.21
C ILE A 116 16.97 -0.10 -12.10
N GLU A 117 17.95 -0.74 -12.75
CA GLU A 117 19.37 -0.37 -12.64
C GLU A 117 19.59 1.10 -13.08
N GLY A 118 20.20 1.90 -12.20
CA GLY A 118 20.51 3.31 -12.47
C GLY A 118 19.30 4.24 -12.57
N ARG A 119 18.08 3.77 -12.31
CA ARG A 119 16.84 4.57 -12.43
C ARG A 119 16.49 5.35 -11.17
N ASP A 120 15.68 6.39 -11.34
CA ASP A 120 14.99 7.04 -10.22
C ASP A 120 13.67 6.33 -9.99
N VAL A 121 13.61 5.58 -8.90
CA VAL A 121 12.46 4.74 -8.58
C VAL A 121 11.58 5.44 -7.55
N ILE A 122 10.28 5.48 -7.81
CA ILE A 122 9.28 5.89 -6.81
C ILE A 122 8.50 4.65 -6.37
N LEU A 123 8.70 4.23 -5.13
CA LEU A 123 7.85 3.25 -4.46
C LEU A 123 6.51 3.91 -4.11
N MET A 124 5.41 3.18 -4.33
CA MET A 124 4.06 3.67 -4.06
C MET A 124 3.29 2.71 -3.15
N ASP A 125 2.68 3.27 -2.10
CA ASP A 125 1.79 2.54 -1.21
C ASP A 125 0.51 3.35 -0.94
N ASP A 126 -0.53 2.68 -0.47
CA ASP A 126 -1.79 3.37 -0.16
C ASP A 126 -1.69 4.16 1.16
N VAL A 127 -1.11 3.57 2.20
CA VAL A 127 -1.03 4.15 3.54
C VAL A 127 0.35 3.97 4.15
N LEU A 128 1.03 5.08 4.50
CA LEU A 128 2.22 5.06 5.34
C LEU A 128 1.85 5.07 6.82
N TYR A 129 2.18 3.97 7.52
CA TYR A 129 1.98 3.80 8.96
C TYR A 129 3.31 3.67 9.70
N THR A 130 3.67 2.47 10.20
CA THR A 130 4.91 2.24 10.98
C THR A 130 6.19 2.33 10.15
N GLY A 131 6.08 2.14 8.83
CA GLY A 131 7.21 2.10 7.88
C GLY A 131 7.73 0.69 7.57
N ARG A 132 7.27 -0.36 8.27
CA ARG A 132 7.77 -1.74 8.08
C ARG A 132 7.54 -2.28 6.67
N THR A 133 6.37 -2.00 6.07
CA THR A 133 6.06 -2.34 4.67
C THR A 133 7.11 -1.75 3.72
N ILE A 134 7.46 -0.48 3.90
CA ILE A 134 8.45 0.20 3.06
C ILE A 134 9.85 -0.34 3.28
N ARG A 135 10.23 -0.65 4.54
CA ARG A 135 11.50 -1.30 4.84
C ARG A 135 11.64 -2.63 4.11
N ALA A 136 10.60 -3.47 4.14
CA ALA A 136 10.57 -4.73 3.40
C ALA A 136 10.59 -4.52 1.88
N ALA A 137 9.91 -3.47 1.39
CA ALA A 137 9.93 -3.10 -0.02
C ALA A 137 11.31 -2.65 -0.49
N LEU A 138 12.06 -1.90 0.33
CA LEU A 138 13.43 -1.53 0.01
C LEU A 138 14.34 -2.77 -0.09
N ASP A 139 14.26 -3.67 0.89
CA ASP A 139 15.01 -4.94 0.85
C ASP A 139 14.70 -5.72 -0.43
N ALA A 140 13.42 -5.90 -0.75
CA ALA A 140 12.98 -6.59 -1.95
C ALA A 140 13.45 -5.88 -3.23
N LEU A 141 13.32 -4.56 -3.31
CA LEU A 141 13.73 -3.77 -4.48
C LEU A 141 15.21 -3.99 -4.82
N PHE A 142 16.09 -4.01 -3.80
CA PHE A 142 17.51 -4.23 -4.00
C PHE A 142 17.87 -5.68 -4.39
N ASP A 143 16.95 -6.65 -4.26
CA ASP A 143 17.16 -7.97 -4.86
C ASP A 143 16.96 -7.95 -6.39
N HIS A 144 16.33 -6.90 -6.95
CA HIS A 144 16.04 -6.77 -8.39
C HIS A 144 16.96 -5.79 -9.15
N GLY A 145 17.86 -5.07 -8.48
CA GLY A 145 18.80 -4.13 -9.12
C GLY A 145 19.28 -3.01 -8.20
N ARG A 146 20.00 -2.03 -8.75
CA ARG A 146 20.54 -0.87 -8.02
C ARG A 146 20.00 0.43 -8.64
N PRO A 147 18.86 0.95 -8.16
CA PRO A 147 18.37 2.26 -8.60
C PRO A 147 19.33 3.39 -8.19
N ARG A 148 19.36 4.47 -8.98
CA ARG A 148 20.10 5.70 -8.67
C ARG A 148 19.55 6.41 -7.45
N SER A 149 18.22 6.45 -7.35
CA SER A 149 17.52 7.00 -6.20
C SER A 149 16.23 6.23 -5.93
N VAL A 150 15.81 6.19 -4.66
CA VAL A 150 14.52 5.63 -4.25
C VAL A 150 13.75 6.69 -3.48
N GLN A 151 12.56 6.99 -3.96
CA GLN A 151 11.61 7.93 -3.37
C GLN A 151 10.33 7.17 -2.98
N LEU A 152 9.53 7.76 -2.11
CA LEU A 152 8.28 7.18 -1.64
C LEU A 152 7.13 8.15 -1.88
N LEU A 153 6.08 7.62 -2.49
CA LEU A 153 4.77 8.25 -2.59
C LEU A 153 3.74 7.43 -1.82
N VAL A 154 2.92 8.10 -1.02
CA VAL A 154 1.74 7.48 -0.41
C VAL A 154 0.50 8.33 -0.60
N LEU A 155 -0.66 7.68 -0.74
CA LEU A 155 -1.93 8.40 -0.78
C LEU A 155 -2.24 9.03 0.58
N ILE A 156 -2.11 8.26 1.67
CA ILE A 156 -2.31 8.74 3.04
C ILE A 156 -1.05 8.51 3.88
N ASP A 157 -0.65 9.54 4.63
CA ASP A 157 0.27 9.38 5.74
C ASP A 157 -0.50 9.53 7.05
N ARG A 158 -0.50 8.47 7.87
CA ARG A 158 -1.24 8.44 9.13
C ARG A 158 -0.38 8.62 10.38
N GLY A 159 0.92 8.89 10.22
CA GLY A 159 1.89 9.02 11.32
C GLY A 159 2.29 7.69 11.98
N HIS A 160 2.68 7.76 13.26
CA HIS A 160 3.09 6.61 14.11
C HIS A 160 4.27 5.80 13.55
N ARG A 161 5.32 6.50 13.11
CA ARG A 161 6.54 5.85 12.63
C ARG A 161 7.21 5.05 13.73
N GLU A 162 7.61 3.82 13.38
CA GLU A 162 8.52 2.99 14.19
C GLU A 162 9.90 2.89 13.54
N LEU A 163 10.01 3.29 12.27
CA LEU A 163 11.24 3.36 11.48
C LEU A 163 11.42 4.78 10.93
N PRO A 164 12.67 5.26 10.72
CA PRO A 164 12.95 6.59 10.19
C PRO A 164 12.68 6.66 8.68
N ILE A 165 11.42 6.44 8.30
CA ILE A 165 10.94 6.40 6.92
C ILE A 165 9.90 7.50 6.72
N GLU A 166 10.15 8.35 5.72
CA GLU A 166 9.26 9.43 5.31
C GLU A 166 8.97 9.35 3.82
N ALA A 167 7.79 9.83 3.43
CA ALA A 167 7.39 9.94 2.03
C ALA A 167 7.68 11.34 1.52
N GLN A 168 8.30 11.42 0.34
CA GLN A 168 8.54 12.68 -0.37
C GLN A 168 7.25 13.21 -0.99
N PHE A 169 6.33 12.32 -1.37
CA PHE A 169 5.04 12.69 -1.94
C PHE A 169 3.91 12.13 -1.10
N VAL A 170 3.09 13.00 -0.55
CA VAL A 170 1.96 12.61 0.29
C VAL A 170 0.66 13.18 -0.28
N GLY A 171 -0.34 12.31 -0.47
CA GLY A 171 -1.67 12.73 -0.87
C GLY A 171 -2.36 13.56 0.21
N ARG A 172 -2.45 13.01 1.42
CA ARG A 172 -2.96 13.71 2.61
C ARG A 172 -2.33 13.19 3.91
N HIS A 173 -1.93 14.11 4.79
CA HIS A 173 -1.60 13.76 6.18
C HIS A 173 -2.88 13.69 7.01
N VAL A 174 -3.05 12.60 7.76
CA VAL A 174 -4.21 12.35 8.61
C VAL A 174 -3.72 11.96 10.01
N PRO A 175 -3.82 12.84 11.01
CA PRO A 175 -3.58 12.46 12.40
C PRO A 175 -4.54 11.36 12.81
N THR A 176 -4.02 10.27 13.38
CA THR A 176 -4.82 9.14 13.87
C THR A 176 -4.41 8.78 15.29
N SER A 177 -5.27 8.09 16.03
CA SER A 177 -4.90 7.34 17.22
C SER A 177 -4.42 5.92 16.86
N SER A 178 -3.86 5.20 17.83
CA SER A 178 -3.47 3.79 17.66
C SER A 178 -4.66 2.85 17.41
N ARG A 179 -5.88 3.26 17.79
CA ARG A 179 -7.12 2.50 17.57
C ARG A 179 -7.79 2.79 16.24
N GLU A 180 -7.40 3.89 15.59
CA GLU A 180 -7.93 4.26 14.29
C GLU A 180 -7.19 3.52 13.17
N VAL A 181 -7.90 3.27 12.07
CA VAL A 181 -7.39 2.58 10.89
C VAL A 181 -7.81 3.37 9.66
N ILE A 182 -6.89 3.53 8.72
CA ILE A 182 -7.20 4.11 7.41
C ILE A 182 -7.54 2.96 6.48
N GLU A 183 -8.74 2.99 5.90
CA GLU A 183 -9.16 2.05 4.87
C GLU A 183 -9.20 2.78 3.53
N VAL A 184 -8.30 2.41 2.63
CA VAL A 184 -8.27 2.91 1.25
C VAL A 184 -8.98 1.89 0.36
N LYS A 185 -9.97 2.35 -0.38
CA LYS A 185 -10.65 1.59 -1.42
C LYS A 185 -10.34 2.20 -2.78
N LEU A 186 -9.85 1.37 -3.71
CA LEU A 186 -9.59 1.76 -5.09
C LEU A 186 -10.44 0.90 -6.02
N ARG A 187 -11.00 1.52 -7.06
CA ARG A 187 -11.96 0.88 -7.96
C ARG A 187 -11.44 -0.42 -8.58
N GLU A 188 -10.16 -0.48 -8.92
CA GLU A 188 -9.47 -1.63 -9.52
C GLU A 188 -9.39 -2.85 -8.61
N ILE A 189 -9.45 -2.64 -7.29
CA ILE A 189 -9.29 -3.70 -6.29
C ILE A 189 -10.60 -3.99 -5.55
N ASP A 190 -11.36 -2.94 -5.25
CA ASP A 190 -12.47 -2.98 -4.28
C ASP A 190 -13.85 -2.74 -4.93
N GLY A 191 -13.90 -2.31 -6.20
CA GLY A 191 -15.15 -1.93 -6.88
C GLY A 191 -15.75 -0.59 -6.43
N GLU A 192 -15.21 -0.01 -5.35
CA GLU A 192 -15.55 1.30 -4.80
C GLU A 192 -14.30 2.19 -4.73
N GLU A 193 -14.49 3.50 -4.52
CA GLU A 193 -13.40 4.46 -4.53
C GLU A 193 -13.58 5.55 -3.47
N GLN A 194 -12.87 5.38 -2.37
CA GLN A 194 -12.94 6.26 -1.20
C GLN A 194 -11.83 5.95 -0.20
N VAL A 195 -11.56 6.90 0.70
CA VAL A 195 -10.73 6.69 1.89
C VAL A 195 -11.59 6.90 3.12
N LEU A 196 -11.60 5.94 4.03
CA LEU A 196 -12.38 5.94 5.26
C LEU A 196 -11.46 5.98 6.49
N LEU A 197 -11.92 6.67 7.53
CA LEU A 197 -11.38 6.56 8.88
C LEU A 197 -12.25 5.56 9.65
N MET A 198 -11.63 4.46 10.06
CA MET A 198 -12.24 3.38 10.82
C MET A 198 -11.68 3.37 12.24
N GLU A 199 -12.37 2.72 13.17
CA GLU A 199 -11.92 2.59 14.55
C GLU A 199 -12.18 1.18 15.10
N LEU A 200 -11.18 0.64 15.78
CA LEU A 200 -11.26 -0.64 16.46
C LEU A 200 -12.24 -0.54 17.64
N PRO A 201 -13.23 -1.45 17.74
CA PRO A 201 -14.16 -1.47 18.87
C PRO A 201 -13.43 -1.79 20.19
N GLU A 202 -14.00 -1.31 21.30
CA GLU A 202 -13.48 -1.49 22.66
C GLU A 202 -13.28 -2.97 23.00
#